data_AF-A0A9X0RWY5-F1
#
_entry.id   AF-A0A9X0RWY5-F1
#
_cell.length_a   1.000
_cell.length_b   1.000
_cell.length_c   1.000
_cell.angle_alpha   90.00
_cell.angle_beta   90.00
_cell.angle_gamma   90.00
#
_symmetry.space_group_name_H-M   'P 1'
#
loop_
_entity.id
_entity.type
_entity.pdbx_description
1 polymer ?
#
loop_
_entity_poly.entity_id
_entity_poly.type
_entity_poly.pdbx_seq_one_letter_code
_entity_poly.pdbx_strand_id
1 'polypeptide(L)'
;PYHPQTQGKLERFHRSLKAEVLQGKWFADDGELQRAFDHWRTVYNLERPHEALDMAVPASRYQPSARQYSASVTSAEYDEGVMV
;
A
#
# COMPACT_ATOMS: atom_id res chain seq x y z
N PRO A 1 14.21 -16.09 11.41
CA PRO A 1 13.38 -16.69 10.34
C PRO A 1 12.17 -17.40 10.98
N TYR A 2 10.96 -17.34 10.39
CA TYR A 2 9.67 -17.80 10.97
C TYR A 2 9.00 -16.84 11.97
N HIS A 3 8.70 -15.61 11.55
CA HIS A 3 7.72 -14.77 12.25
C HIS A 3 6.52 -14.50 11.33
N PRO A 4 5.56 -15.44 11.21
CA PRO A 4 4.35 -15.26 10.39
C PRO A 4 3.46 -14.10 10.89
N GLN A 5 3.68 -13.62 12.12
CA GLN A 5 2.86 -12.58 12.74
C GLN A 5 3.08 -11.17 12.20
N THR A 6 4.11 -10.91 11.39
CA THR A 6 4.37 -9.56 10.86
C THR A 6 3.69 -9.26 9.52
N GLN A 7 3.27 -10.27 8.76
CA GLN A 7 2.78 -10.08 7.37
C GLN A 7 1.26 -10.16 7.22
N GLY A 8 0.50 -10.41 8.29
CA GLY A 8 -0.95 -10.66 8.21
C GLY A 8 -1.76 -9.55 7.51
N LYS A 9 -1.33 -8.28 7.61
CA LYS A 9 -1.96 -7.15 6.91
C LYS A 9 -1.78 -7.25 5.40
N LEU A 10 -0.56 -7.54 4.93
CA LEU A 10 -0.25 -7.71 3.52
C LEU A 10 -0.91 -8.97 2.96
N GLU A 11 -0.89 -10.06 3.71
CA GLU A 11 -1.58 -11.29 3.33
C GLU A 11 -3.10 -11.08 3.20
N ARG A 12 -3.73 -10.38 4.14
CA ARG A 12 -5.16 -10.03 4.06
C ARG A 12 -5.46 -9.13 2.87
N PHE A 13 -4.60 -8.15 2.59
CA PHE A 13 -4.71 -7.28 1.42
C PHE A 13 -4.67 -8.10 0.12
N HIS A 14 -3.63 -8.91 -0.08
CA HIS A 14 -3.49 -9.74 -1.29
C HIS A 14 -4.63 -10.73 -1.45
N ARG A 15 -5.10 -11.33 -0.35
CA ARG A 15 -6.27 -12.23 -0.39
C ARG A 15 -7.52 -11.52 -0.89
N SER A 16 -7.77 -10.30 -0.40
CA SER A 16 -8.95 -9.51 -0.80
C SER A 16 -8.84 -9.08 -2.26
N LEU A 17 -7.69 -8.57 -2.69
CA LEU A 17 -7.43 -8.21 -4.09
C LEU A 17 -7.66 -9.40 -5.03
N LYS A 18 -7.09 -10.56 -4.68
CA LYS A 18 -7.24 -11.77 -5.47
C LYS A 18 -8.71 -12.17 -5.59
N ALA A 19 -9.43 -12.25 -4.49
CA ALA A 19 -10.82 -12.72 -4.48
C ALA A 19 -11.76 -11.79 -5.25
N GLU A 20 -11.54 -10.48 -5.17
CA GLU A 20 -12.51 -9.48 -5.64
C GLU A 20 -12.21 -8.97 -7.06
N VAL A 21 -10.92 -8.94 -7.43
CA VAL A 21 -10.48 -8.42 -8.73
C VAL A 21 -10.03 -9.51 -9.67
N LEU A 22 -9.23 -10.47 -9.22
CA LEU A 22 -8.51 -11.37 -10.12
C LEU A 22 -9.19 -12.73 -10.32
N GLN A 23 -9.78 -13.28 -9.26
CA GLN A 23 -10.28 -14.65 -9.27
C GLN A 23 -11.49 -14.79 -10.20
N GLY A 24 -11.36 -15.69 -11.18
CA GLY A 24 -12.42 -15.99 -12.14
C GLY A 24 -12.62 -14.91 -13.21
N LYS A 25 -11.75 -13.90 -13.28
CA LYS A 25 -11.80 -12.85 -14.31
C LYS A 25 -10.71 -13.03 -15.34
N TRP A 26 -11.05 -12.69 -16.58
CA TRP A 26 -10.13 -12.57 -17.70
C TRP A 26 -10.14 -11.13 -18.16
N PHE A 27 -8.97 -10.59 -18.44
CA PHE A 27 -8.80 -9.23 -18.94
C PHE A 27 -8.28 -9.32 -20.37
N ALA A 28 -8.82 -8.50 -21.26
CA ALA A 28 -8.45 -8.47 -22.67
C ALA A 28 -7.06 -7.88 -22.87
N ASP A 29 -6.69 -6.90 -22.05
CA ASP A 29 -5.41 -6.19 -22.10
C ASP A 29 -5.02 -5.61 -20.73
N ASP A 30 -3.77 -5.15 -20.64
CA ASP A 30 -3.21 -4.54 -19.43
C ASP A 30 -3.95 -3.25 -19.03
N GLY A 31 -4.53 -2.53 -19.98
CA GLY A 31 -5.32 -1.33 -19.71
C GLY A 31 -6.63 -1.64 -18.99
N GLU A 32 -7.29 -2.74 -19.34
CA GLU A 32 -8.47 -3.22 -18.63
C GLU A 32 -8.13 -3.67 -17.21
N LEU A 33 -7.05 -4.42 -17.04
CA LEU A 33 -6.55 -4.81 -15.73
C LEU A 33 -6.23 -3.58 -14.86
N GLN A 34 -5.54 -2.58 -15.43
CA GLN A 34 -5.19 -1.35 -14.72
C GLN A 34 -6.43 -0.57 -14.27
N ARG A 35 -7.46 -0.44 -15.12
CA ARG A 35 -8.73 0.19 -14.74
C ARG A 35 -9.41 -0.56 -13.59
N ALA A 36 -9.39 -1.89 -13.61
CA ALA A 36 -9.93 -2.70 -12.53
C ALA A 36 -9.18 -2.49 -11.21
N PHE A 37 -7.84 -2.40 -11.26
CA PHE A 37 -7.03 -2.06 -10.09
C PHE A 37 -7.28 -0.63 -9.59
N ASP A 38 -7.39 0.36 -10.46
CA ASP A 38 -7.63 1.74 -10.07
C ASP A 38 -8.99 1.92 -9.40
N HIS A 39 -10.02 1.27 -9.95
CA HIS A 39 -11.35 1.24 -9.34
C HIS A 39 -11.30 0.56 -7.97
N TRP A 40 -10.73 -0.65 -7.89
CA TRP A 40 -10.66 -1.39 -6.64
C TRP A 40 -9.82 -0.67 -5.58
N ARG A 41 -8.72 -0.01 -5.96
CA ARG A 41 -7.89 0.80 -5.06
C ARG A 41 -8.69 1.95 -4.45
N THR A 42 -9.54 2.60 -5.24
CA THR A 42 -10.44 3.67 -4.76
C THR A 42 -11.38 3.12 -3.70
N VAL A 43 -12.10 2.04 -4.01
CA VAL A 43 -13.03 1.39 -3.07
C VAL A 43 -12.31 0.94 -1.79
N TYR A 44 -11.18 0.24 -1.93
CA TYR A 44 -10.45 -0.31 -0.78
C TYR A 44 -9.92 0.76 0.16
N ASN A 45 -9.40 1.87 -0.39
CA ASN A 45 -8.74 2.92 0.39
C ASN A 45 -9.69 4.03 0.88
N LEU A 46 -10.77 4.32 0.16
CA LEU A 46 -11.65 5.46 0.42
C LEU A 46 -13.05 5.09 0.91
N GLU A 47 -13.52 3.86 0.65
CA GLU A 47 -14.92 3.49 0.90
C GLU A 47 -15.04 2.29 1.85
N ARG A 48 -14.12 1.33 1.78
CA ARG A 48 -14.16 0.11 2.59
C ARG A 48 -13.82 0.40 4.06
N PRO A 49 -14.71 0.14 5.01
CA PRO A 49 -14.38 0.19 6.43
C PRO A 49 -13.52 -1.01 6.83
N HIS A 50 -12.53 -0.78 7.69
CA HIS A 50 -11.65 -1.83 8.22
C HIS A 50 -11.79 -1.92 9.74
N GLU A 51 -12.11 -3.11 10.25
CA GLU A 51 -12.29 -3.34 11.69
C GLU A 51 -11.03 -2.99 12.51
N ALA A 52 -9.84 -3.31 11.99
CA ALA A 52 -8.57 -2.94 12.61
C ALA A 52 -8.31 -1.41 12.68
N LEU A 53 -9.16 -0.61 12.02
CA LEU A 53 -9.13 0.85 12.02
C LEU A 53 -10.40 1.44 12.65
N ASP A 54 -11.10 0.70 13.51
CA ASP A 54 -12.36 1.11 14.13
C ASP A 54 -13.45 1.45 13.09
N MET A 55 -13.51 0.64 12.02
CA MET A 55 -14.38 0.83 10.86
C MET A 55 -14.07 2.08 10.03
N ALA A 56 -12.93 2.75 10.25
CA ALA A 56 -12.44 3.79 9.35
C ALA A 56 -11.83 3.20 8.07
N VAL A 57 -11.65 4.06 7.06
CA VAL A 57 -11.03 3.71 5.78
C VAL A 57 -9.50 3.94 5.83
N PRO A 58 -8.69 3.23 5.03
CA PRO A 58 -7.24 3.37 5.06
C PRO A 58 -6.74 4.80 4.84
N ALA A 59 -7.38 5.55 3.94
CA ALA A 59 -7.01 6.94 3.66
C ALA A 59 -7.26 7.91 4.83
N SER A 60 -8.01 7.51 5.86
CA SER A 60 -8.12 8.32 7.09
C SER A 60 -6.83 8.34 7.92
N ARG A 61 -5.93 7.37 7.71
CA ARG A 61 -4.69 7.22 8.47
C ARG A 61 -3.44 7.56 7.67
N TYR A 62 -3.52 7.53 6.34
CA TYR A 62 -2.39 7.80 5.46
C TYR A 62 -2.70 8.96 4.52
N GLN A 63 -1.84 9.96 4.55
CA GLN A 63 -1.81 11.04 3.57
C GLN A 63 -0.50 10.95 2.78
N PRO A 64 -0.53 11.09 1.43
CA PRO A 64 0.68 11.21 0.65
C PRO A 64 1.56 12.35 1.17
N SER A 65 2.86 12.09 1.29
CA SER A 65 3.81 13.11 1.70
C SER A 65 3.80 14.27 0.71
N ALA A 66 3.71 15.51 1.22
CA ALA A 66 3.89 16.71 0.42
C ALA A 66 5.36 16.90 -0.02
N ARG A 67 6.30 16.19 0.61
CA ARG A 67 7.72 16.24 0.24
C ARG A 67 7.90 15.53 -1.09
N GLN A 68 8.42 16.27 -2.08
CA GLN A 68 8.84 15.68 -3.34
C GLN A 68 9.97 14.69 -3.12
N TYR A 69 9.90 13.56 -3.81
CA TYR A 69 10.98 12.59 -3.86
C TYR A 69 12.20 13.23 -4.53
N SER A 70 13.35 13.21 -3.85
CA SER A 70 14.65 13.61 -4.41
C SER A 70 15.45 12.36 -4.73
N ALA A 71 15.80 12.16 -5.99
CA ALA A 71 16.66 11.04 -6.40
C ALA A 71 18.12 11.23 -5.96
N SER A 72 18.55 12.48 -5.75
CA SER A 72 19.83 12.82 -5.14
C SER A 72 19.66 12.93 -3.63
N VAL A 73 20.30 12.03 -2.90
CA VAL A 73 20.41 12.12 -1.43
C VAL A 73 21.62 12.98 -1.12
N THR A 74 21.43 14.09 -0.40
CA THR A 74 22.56 14.86 0.13
C THR A 74 23.34 13.98 1.11
N SER A 75 24.67 14.01 1.03
CA SER A 75 25.53 13.33 1.99
C SER A 75 25.13 13.74 3.42
N ALA A 76 24.98 12.76 4.31
CA ALA A 76 24.72 13.06 5.71
C ALA A 76 25.91 13.85 6.29
N GLU A 77 25.65 15.05 6.80
CA GLU A 77 26.62 15.78 7.60
C GLU A 77 26.57 15.19 9.02
N TYR A 78 27.72 14.74 9.50
CA TYR A 78 27.90 14.29 10.88
C TYR A 78 28.69 15.37 11.62
N ASP A 79 28.35 15.61 12.88
CA ASP A 79 29.14 16.50 13.74
C ASP A 79 30.58 15.97 13.87
N GLU A 80 31.55 16.89 13.89
CA GLU A 80 32.96 16.55 14.12
C GLU A 80 33.11 15.75 15.43
N GLY A 81 33.60 14.51 15.31
CA GLY A 81 33.83 13.62 16.45
C GLY A 81 32.82 12.47 16.60
N VAL A 82 31.79 12.39 15.75
CA VAL A 82 30.94 11.18 15.67
C VAL A 82 31.70 10.09 14.92
N MET A 83 32.19 9.10 15.65
CA MET A 83 32.81 7.90 15.07
C MET A 83 31.70 6.97 14.55
N VAL A 84 31.72 6.68 13.24
CA VAL A 84 30.84 5.69 12.57
C VAL A 84 31.48 4.31 12.62
#